data_AF-A0ABC9YXZ9-F1
#
_entry.id   AF-A0ABC9YXZ9-F1
#
_cell.length_a   1.000
_cell.length_b   1.000
_cell.length_c   1.000
_cell.angle_alpha   90.00
_cell.angle_beta   90.00
_cell.angle_gamma   90.00
#
_symmetry.space_group_name_H-M   'P 1'
#
loop_
_entity.id
_entity.type
_entity.pdbx_description
1 polymer ?
#
loop_
_entity_poly.entity_id
_entity_poly.type
_entity_poly.pdbx_seq_one_letter_code
_entity_poly.pdbx_strand_id
1 'polypeptide(L)'
;MVAEARERQEPSTVAVTGNTAGEQDHPELDVLPDWPLDTIAVLVTTDPAPHAIPVSWPVRAGDRRILLSLKSDRGSLARLRERPPVALLILGGGNVALCARGTAEVVADPLPGADDYVAVELKVEVIDDHRQSAFAVATGIQRTVLDDSELRYLEQRVAVLKAMAADRN
;
A
#
# COMPACT_ATOMS: atom_id res chain seq x y z
N MET A 1 -21.90 -10.33 -44.90
CA MET A 1 -22.17 -11.56 -44.13
C MET A 1 -21.73 -11.29 -42.70
N VAL A 2 -22.70 -11.37 -41.79
CA VAL A 2 -22.64 -10.97 -40.38
C VAL A 2 -22.13 -12.18 -39.59
N ALA A 3 -21.14 -11.98 -38.71
CA ALA A 3 -20.71 -12.98 -37.73
C ALA A 3 -21.12 -12.50 -36.34
N GLU A 4 -21.74 -13.41 -35.61
CA GLU A 4 -22.72 -13.20 -34.56
C GLU A 4 -22.12 -12.71 -33.24
N ALA A 5 -22.88 -11.83 -32.57
CA ALA A 5 -22.65 -11.39 -31.22
C ALA A 5 -22.87 -12.56 -30.25
N ARG A 6 -21.81 -12.95 -29.53
CA ARG A 6 -21.91 -13.89 -28.42
C ARG A 6 -22.68 -13.26 -27.26
N GLU A 7 -23.65 -14.04 -26.76
CA GLU A 7 -24.53 -13.81 -25.62
C GLU A 7 -23.88 -13.06 -24.45
N ARG A 8 -24.59 -12.02 -23.99
CA ARG A 8 -24.37 -11.41 -22.68
C ARG A 8 -24.94 -12.36 -21.63
N GLN A 9 -24.10 -12.74 -20.68
CA GLN A 9 -24.50 -13.51 -19.51
C GLN A 9 -25.25 -12.56 -18.55
N GLU A 10 -26.54 -12.81 -18.33
CA GLU A 10 -27.38 -12.04 -17.41
C GLU A 10 -27.01 -12.32 -15.94
N PRO A 11 -27.00 -11.32 -15.05
CA PRO A 11 -26.79 -11.54 -13.63
C PRO A 11 -28.06 -12.16 -12.99
N SER A 12 -27.91 -13.32 -12.36
CA SER A 12 -28.98 -13.93 -11.56
C SER A 12 -29.22 -13.13 -10.29
N THR A 13 -30.34 -12.41 -10.26
CA THR A 13 -30.87 -11.75 -9.05
C THR A 13 -31.55 -12.79 -8.17
N VAL A 14 -30.93 -13.16 -7.05
CA VAL A 14 -31.64 -13.77 -5.92
C VAL A 14 -31.87 -12.68 -4.88
N ALA A 15 -33.11 -12.22 -4.78
CA ALA A 15 -33.53 -11.33 -3.72
C ALA A 15 -33.64 -12.12 -2.40
N VAL A 16 -32.76 -11.82 -1.45
CA VAL A 16 -32.96 -12.17 -0.04
C VAL A 16 -33.45 -10.92 0.66
N THR A 17 -34.72 -10.94 1.06
CA THR A 17 -35.33 -9.95 1.94
C THR A 17 -34.89 -10.19 3.38
N GLY A 18 -34.23 -9.20 3.98
CA GLY A 18 -34.21 -8.98 5.43
C GLY A 18 -32.81 -9.06 6.09
N ASN A 19 -32.57 -8.06 6.94
CA ASN A 19 -31.54 -7.90 7.97
C ASN A 19 -30.17 -7.32 7.60
N THR A 20 -29.89 -6.18 8.26
CA THR A 20 -28.60 -5.54 8.57
C THR A 20 -27.55 -5.58 7.46
N ALA A 21 -27.21 -4.41 6.92
CA ALA A 21 -26.04 -4.21 6.09
C ALA A 21 -24.77 -4.60 6.87
N GLY A 22 -24.48 -5.89 6.91
CA GLY A 22 -23.21 -6.44 7.34
C GLY A 22 -22.18 -6.03 6.30
N GLU A 23 -21.05 -5.54 6.78
CA GLU A 23 -19.79 -5.62 6.06
C GLU A 23 -19.76 -6.97 5.34
N GLN A 24 -19.75 -6.93 4.01
CA GLN A 24 -19.46 -8.15 3.27
C GLN A 24 -18.05 -8.53 3.68
N ASP A 25 -17.91 -9.66 4.38
CA ASP A 25 -16.68 -10.20 4.93
C ASP A 25 -15.65 -10.28 3.78
N HIS A 26 -14.88 -9.21 3.62
CA HIS A 26 -13.87 -9.13 2.58
C HIS A 26 -12.71 -9.98 3.08
N PRO A 27 -12.17 -10.93 2.30
CA PRO A 27 -11.13 -11.82 2.79
C PRO A 27 -9.97 -11.01 3.39
N GLU A 28 -9.52 -11.39 4.59
CA GLU A 28 -8.43 -10.71 5.30
C GLU A 28 -7.21 -11.63 5.45
N LEU A 29 -6.02 -11.05 5.58
CA LEU A 29 -4.79 -11.76 5.91
C LEU A 29 -4.40 -11.54 7.37
N ASP A 30 -3.90 -12.60 8.00
CA ASP A 30 -3.34 -12.50 9.35
C ASP A 30 -1.97 -11.79 9.38
N VAL A 31 -1.22 -11.85 8.29
CA VAL A 31 0.13 -11.28 8.22
C VAL A 31 0.37 -10.65 6.85
N LEU A 32 1.16 -9.58 6.82
CA LEU A 32 1.61 -8.97 5.58
C LEU A 32 2.41 -10.01 4.76
N PRO A 33 2.09 -10.20 3.46
CA PRO A 33 2.93 -11.00 2.58
C PRO A 33 4.24 -10.25 2.28
N ASP A 34 5.22 -10.97 1.75
CA ASP A 34 6.39 -10.33 1.14
C ASP A 34 6.05 -9.77 -0.24
N TRP A 35 6.70 -8.67 -0.62
CA TRP A 35 6.60 -8.08 -1.95
C TRP A 35 7.99 -7.71 -2.51
N PRO A 36 8.15 -7.64 -3.84
CA PRO A 36 9.39 -7.18 -4.45
C PRO A 36 9.82 -5.80 -3.96
N LEU A 37 11.13 -5.59 -3.76
CA LEU A 37 11.69 -4.33 -3.26
C LEU A 37 11.25 -3.13 -4.09
N ASP A 38 11.15 -3.31 -5.40
CA ASP A 38 10.85 -2.27 -6.37
C ASP A 38 9.36 -1.88 -6.44
N THR A 39 8.53 -2.47 -5.58
CA THR A 39 7.08 -2.22 -5.52
C THR A 39 6.77 -0.74 -5.29
N ILE A 40 5.82 -0.22 -6.06
CA ILE A 40 5.17 1.06 -5.82
C ILE A 40 3.82 0.78 -5.16
N ALA A 41 3.60 1.38 -4.00
CA ALA A 41 2.32 1.33 -3.29
C ALA A 41 1.60 2.67 -3.39
N VAL A 42 0.33 2.70 -3.03
CA VAL A 42 -0.49 3.93 -3.00
C VAL A 42 -0.89 4.20 -1.56
N LEU A 43 -0.33 5.26 -0.98
CA LEU A 43 -0.70 5.75 0.34
C LEU A 43 -1.93 6.66 0.22
N VAL A 44 -2.98 6.36 0.99
CA VAL A 44 -4.23 7.10 1.04
C VAL A 44 -4.42 7.70 2.43
N THR A 45 -4.63 9.01 2.48
CA THR A 45 -5.02 9.78 3.68
C THR A 45 -6.46 10.27 3.52
N THR A 46 -7.29 10.24 4.56
CA THR A 46 -8.76 10.34 4.39
C THR A 46 -9.37 11.72 4.59
N ASP A 47 -8.70 12.66 5.28
CA ASP A 47 -9.30 13.95 5.69
C ASP A 47 -8.68 15.17 5.01
N PRO A 48 -9.44 16.17 4.52
CA PRO A 48 -10.91 16.26 4.51
C PRO A 48 -11.59 15.39 3.44
N ALA A 49 -10.81 14.86 2.50
CA ALA A 49 -11.24 13.88 1.52
C ALA A 49 -10.08 12.92 1.23
N PRO A 50 -10.34 11.72 0.68
CA PRO A 50 -9.29 10.80 0.27
C PRO A 50 -8.28 11.48 -0.66
N HIS A 51 -7.00 11.38 -0.29
CA HIS A 51 -5.87 11.84 -1.09
C HIS A 51 -4.85 10.72 -1.19
N ALA A 52 -4.60 10.30 -2.43
CA ALA A 52 -3.77 9.16 -2.76
C ALA A 52 -2.46 9.63 -3.42
N ILE A 53 -1.33 9.12 -2.95
CA ILE A 53 -0.02 9.36 -3.57
C ILE A 53 0.71 8.04 -3.81
N PRO A 54 1.50 7.92 -4.88
CA PRO A 54 2.43 6.82 -5.00
C PRO A 54 3.54 6.97 -3.97
N VAL A 55 3.89 5.88 -3.29
CA VAL A 55 5.07 5.78 -2.43
C VAL A 55 5.97 4.67 -2.93
N SER A 56 7.28 4.91 -2.92
CA SER A 56 8.26 3.98 -3.47
C SER A 56 8.79 3.06 -2.39
N TRP A 57 8.89 1.77 -2.73
CA TRP A 57 9.67 0.76 -2.00
C TRP A 57 9.30 0.69 -0.51
N PRO A 58 8.02 0.50 -0.16
CA PRO A 58 7.60 0.31 1.23
C PRO A 58 8.33 -0.91 1.82
N VAL A 59 8.82 -0.79 3.05
CA VAL A 59 9.56 -1.85 3.72
C VAL A 59 8.61 -2.60 4.65
N ARG A 60 8.40 -3.90 4.40
CA ARG A 60 7.78 -4.80 5.37
C ARG A 60 8.70 -4.91 6.59
N ALA A 61 8.25 -4.44 7.74
CA ALA A 61 9.03 -4.38 8.96
C ALA A 61 8.54 -5.37 10.04
N GLY A 62 7.55 -6.19 9.70
CA GLY A 62 6.99 -7.24 10.55
C GLY A 62 5.64 -7.70 9.99
N ASP A 63 4.92 -8.52 10.74
CA ASP A 63 3.64 -9.09 10.28
C ASP A 63 2.53 -8.05 10.11
N ARG A 64 2.62 -6.92 10.83
CA ARG A 64 1.65 -5.82 10.80
C ARG A 64 2.34 -4.44 10.86
N ARG A 65 3.57 -4.35 10.36
CA ARG A 65 4.38 -3.12 10.42
C ARG A 65 4.99 -2.81 9.06
N ILE A 66 4.80 -1.58 8.59
CA ILE A 66 5.38 -1.11 7.31
C ILE A 66 6.12 0.19 7.57
N LEU A 67 7.31 0.34 7.00
CA LEU A 67 8.08 1.58 7.04
C LEU A 67 8.10 2.26 5.67
N LEU A 68 7.93 3.58 5.66
CA LEU A 68 7.95 4.45 4.49
C LEU A 68 8.96 5.59 4.71
N SER A 69 9.54 6.10 3.62
CA SER A 69 10.23 7.40 3.62
C SER A 69 9.36 8.42 2.88
N LEU A 70 8.91 9.47 3.58
CA LEU A 70 8.14 10.57 2.97
C LEU A 70 8.99 11.84 2.96
N LYS A 71 8.96 12.59 1.84
CA LYS A 71 9.65 13.87 1.75
C LYS A 71 9.01 14.88 2.72
N SER A 72 9.83 15.63 3.45
CA SER A 72 9.42 16.46 4.60
C SER A 72 8.49 17.64 4.24
N ASP A 73 8.52 18.07 2.98
CA ASP A 73 7.81 19.25 2.46
C ASP A 73 6.47 18.94 1.76
N ARG A 74 6.01 17.68 1.81
CA ARG A 74 4.80 17.24 1.08
C ARG A 74 3.54 17.30 1.94
N GLY A 75 2.44 17.73 1.31
CA GLY A 75 1.13 17.81 1.97
C GLY A 75 0.61 16.48 2.52
N SER A 76 1.03 15.35 1.96
CA SER A 76 0.69 14.01 2.49
C SER A 76 1.24 13.80 3.91
N LEU A 77 2.47 14.24 4.19
CA LEU A 77 3.05 14.16 5.53
C LEU A 77 2.35 15.10 6.51
N ALA A 78 2.01 16.31 6.07
CA ALA A 78 1.24 17.25 6.89
C ALA A 78 -0.14 16.66 7.27
N ARG A 79 -0.84 16.07 6.31
CA ARG A 79 -2.14 15.39 6.54
C ARG A 79 -2.01 14.23 7.53
N LEU A 80 -0.96 13.43 7.41
CA LEU A 80 -0.71 12.30 8.29
C LEU A 80 -0.44 12.74 9.74
N ARG A 81 0.34 13.82 9.93
CA ARG A 81 0.59 14.40 11.25
C ARG A 81 -0.69 14.92 11.92
N GLU A 82 -1.60 15.46 11.13
CA GLU A 82 -2.89 15.94 11.62
C GLU A 82 -3.86 14.78 11.90
N ARG A 83 -3.95 13.82 10.98
CA ARG A 83 -4.87 12.67 11.03
C ARG A 83 -4.12 11.37 10.68
N PRO A 84 -3.70 10.60 11.70
CA PRO A 84 -2.94 9.36 11.53
C PRO A 84 -3.60 8.22 10.74
N PRO A 85 -4.95 8.07 10.68
CA PRO A 85 -5.55 6.98 9.94
C PRO A 85 -5.23 7.01 8.45
N VAL A 86 -4.72 5.89 7.93
CA VAL A 86 -4.31 5.73 6.54
C VAL A 86 -4.67 4.35 5.99
N ALA A 87 -4.67 4.25 4.67
CA ALA A 87 -4.66 2.99 3.95
C ALA A 87 -3.47 2.94 2.99
N LEU A 88 -2.87 1.77 2.80
CA LEU A 88 -1.80 1.52 1.85
C LEU A 88 -2.19 0.37 0.92
N LEU A 89 -2.49 0.70 -0.34
CA LEU A 89 -2.73 -0.29 -1.39
C LEU A 89 -1.41 -0.77 -1.97
N ILE A 90 -1.20 -2.09 -1.99
CA ILE A 90 -0.01 -2.73 -2.55
C ILE A 90 -0.46 -3.67 -3.68
N LEU A 91 0.05 -3.39 -4.88
CA LEU A 91 -0.07 -4.26 -6.05
C LEU A 91 1.35 -4.62 -6.51
N GLY A 92 1.80 -5.81 -6.14
CA GLY A 92 3.17 -6.28 -6.35
C GLY A 92 3.23 -7.56 -7.16
N GLY A 93 4.38 -7.80 -7.81
CA GLY A 93 4.65 -9.08 -8.45
C GLY A 93 4.64 -10.25 -7.45
N GLY A 94 4.43 -11.47 -7.95
CA GLY A 94 4.26 -12.65 -7.08
C GLY A 94 2.86 -12.80 -6.51
N ASN A 95 1.84 -12.26 -7.18
CA ASN A 95 0.44 -12.26 -6.77
C ASN A 95 0.17 -11.56 -5.43
N VAL A 96 0.75 -10.35 -5.26
CA VAL A 96 0.45 -9.48 -4.11
C VAL A 96 -0.61 -8.47 -4.52
N ALA A 97 -1.76 -8.54 -3.87
CA ALA A 97 -2.83 -7.55 -3.99
C ALA A 97 -3.50 -7.40 -2.63
N LEU A 98 -3.29 -6.28 -1.94
CA LEU A 98 -3.87 -6.04 -0.62
C LEU A 98 -4.05 -4.56 -0.31
N CYS A 99 -4.93 -4.25 0.63
CA CYS A 99 -5.00 -2.95 1.30
C CYS A 99 -4.65 -3.12 2.78
N ALA A 100 -3.59 -2.45 3.24
CA ALA A 100 -3.24 -2.38 4.66
C ALA A 100 -3.84 -1.12 5.27
N ARG A 101 -4.76 -1.26 6.22
CA ARG A 101 -5.41 -0.14 6.93
C ARG A 101 -4.92 -0.06 8.36
N GLY A 102 -4.78 1.16 8.86
CA GLY A 102 -4.40 1.39 10.26
C GLY A 102 -3.98 2.83 10.49
N THR A 103 -2.97 3.03 11.33
CA THR A 103 -2.47 4.36 11.70
C THR A 103 -1.02 4.53 11.30
N ALA A 104 -0.62 5.78 11.03
CA ALA A 104 0.74 6.12 10.73
C ALA A 104 1.34 7.10 11.73
N GLU A 105 2.60 6.88 12.09
CA GLU A 105 3.36 7.73 13.02
C GLU A 105 4.75 8.03 12.47
N VAL A 106 5.26 9.22 12.80
CA VAL A 106 6.64 9.60 12.48
C VAL A 106 7.57 8.95 13.49
N VAL A 107 8.55 8.18 13.01
CA VAL A 107 9.51 7.45 13.85
C VAL A 107 10.94 8.00 13.74
N ALA A 108 11.24 8.81 12.72
CA ALA A 108 12.45 9.62 12.64
C ALA A 108 12.23 10.86 11.75
N ASP A 109 12.63 12.03 12.25
CA ASP A 109 12.51 13.32 11.55
C ASP A 109 13.69 14.22 11.97
N PRO A 110 14.76 14.30 11.16
CA PRO A 110 14.89 13.70 9.83
C PRO A 110 15.15 12.17 9.84
N LEU A 111 14.94 11.53 8.69
CA LEU A 111 15.41 10.17 8.41
C LEU A 111 16.96 10.19 8.43
N PRO A 112 17.63 9.29 9.18
CA PRO A 112 19.09 9.28 9.24
C PRO A 112 19.74 9.18 7.85
N GLY A 113 20.62 10.13 7.53
CA GLY A 113 21.30 10.19 6.24
C GLY A 113 20.45 10.76 5.08
N ALA A 114 19.26 11.28 5.36
CA ALA A 114 18.36 11.90 4.39
C ALA A 114 17.55 13.04 5.03
N ASP A 115 18.16 14.21 5.19
CA ASP A 115 17.61 15.35 5.95
C ASP A 115 16.29 15.92 5.38
N ASP A 116 16.01 15.67 4.11
CA ASP A 116 14.77 16.09 3.45
C ASP A 116 13.67 15.01 3.46
N TYR A 117 13.88 13.90 4.18
CA TYR A 117 12.92 12.81 4.35
C TYR A 117 12.63 12.52 5.82
N VAL A 118 11.48 11.91 6.04
CA VAL A 118 10.96 11.50 7.34
C VAL A 118 10.64 10.01 7.27
N ALA A 119 11.05 9.26 8.30
CA ALA A 119 10.66 7.87 8.47
C ALA A 119 9.27 7.79 9.09
N VAL A 120 8.36 7.09 8.43
CA VAL A 120 6.99 6.89 8.88
C VAL A 120 6.74 5.40 9.06
N GLU A 121 6.20 5.02 10.21
CA GLU A 121 5.71 3.68 10.50
C GLU A 121 4.20 3.64 10.31
N LEU A 122 3.73 2.61 9.61
CA LEU A 122 2.34 2.21 9.56
C LEU A 122 2.15 1.01 10.48
N LYS A 123 1.30 1.18 11.49
CA LYS A 123 0.77 0.11 12.33
C LYS A 123 -0.49 -0.41 11.66
N VAL A 124 -0.40 -1.61 11.10
CA VAL A 124 -1.47 -2.23 10.33
C VAL A 124 -2.44 -2.92 11.27
N GLU A 125 -3.70 -2.55 11.18
CA GLU A 125 -4.79 -3.12 11.97
C GLU A 125 -5.53 -4.17 11.15
N VAL A 126 -5.80 -3.87 9.87
CA VAL A 126 -6.49 -4.78 8.94
C VAL A 126 -5.70 -4.92 7.64
N ILE A 127 -5.67 -6.13 7.09
CA ILE A 127 -5.06 -6.45 5.80
C ILE A 127 -6.14 -7.05 4.91
N ASP A 128 -6.77 -6.22 4.08
CA ASP A 128 -7.77 -6.67 3.11
C ASP A 128 -7.06 -7.41 1.96
N ASP A 129 -7.39 -8.68 1.72
CA ASP A 129 -6.86 -9.49 0.62
C ASP A 129 -7.64 -9.20 -0.67
N HIS A 130 -6.97 -8.57 -1.63
CA HIS A 130 -7.56 -8.23 -2.93
C HIS A 130 -7.18 -9.23 -4.03
N ARG A 131 -6.52 -10.36 -3.70
CA ARG A 131 -6.25 -11.41 -4.67
C ARG A 131 -7.56 -12.01 -5.17
N GLN A 132 -7.56 -12.42 -6.42
CA GLN A 132 -8.69 -13.10 -7.04
C GLN A 132 -8.29 -14.51 -7.43
N SER A 133 -9.22 -15.46 -7.30
CA SER A 133 -8.95 -16.85 -7.68
C SER A 133 -8.75 -17.03 -9.19
N ALA A 134 -9.34 -16.14 -10.01
CA ALA A 134 -9.29 -16.20 -11.46
C ALA A 134 -8.06 -15.51 -12.08
N PHE A 135 -7.44 -14.56 -11.38
CA PHE A 135 -6.36 -13.74 -11.92
C PHE A 135 -5.29 -13.46 -10.86
N ALA A 136 -4.03 -13.50 -11.29
CA ALA A 136 -2.89 -13.20 -10.44
C ALA A 136 -2.19 -11.90 -10.87
N VAL A 137 -1.72 -11.12 -9.90
CA VAL A 137 -0.85 -9.98 -10.19
C VAL A 137 0.52 -10.49 -10.60
N ALA A 138 0.85 -10.35 -11.89
CA ALA A 138 2.13 -10.83 -12.43
C ALA A 138 3.32 -9.96 -11.95
N THR A 139 3.24 -8.64 -12.17
CA THR A 139 4.39 -7.72 -11.99
C THR A 139 4.11 -6.50 -11.13
N GLY A 140 2.85 -6.19 -10.82
CA GLY A 140 2.49 -4.96 -10.11
C GLY A 140 2.72 -3.68 -10.95
N ILE A 141 2.77 -2.53 -10.28
CA ILE A 141 3.05 -1.23 -10.91
C ILE A 141 4.56 -1.10 -11.19
N GLN A 142 4.91 -0.75 -12.43
CA GLN A 142 6.30 -0.64 -12.89
C GLN A 142 6.66 0.82 -13.21
N ARG A 143 7.93 1.19 -13.02
CA ARG A 143 8.46 2.51 -13.42
C ARG A 143 9.80 2.37 -14.13
N THR A 144 10.09 3.31 -15.02
CA THR A 144 11.41 3.46 -15.63
C THR A 144 12.24 4.43 -14.79
N VAL A 145 13.48 4.06 -14.51
CA VAL A 145 14.45 4.97 -13.88
C VAL A 145 14.92 5.97 -14.94
N LEU A 146 14.72 7.26 -14.67
CA LEU A 146 15.14 8.35 -15.55
C LEU A 146 16.36 9.09 -15.00
N ASP A 147 16.64 8.93 -13.70
CA ASP A 147 17.75 9.56 -12.99
C ASP A 147 18.35 8.57 -11.99
N ASP A 148 19.56 8.10 -12.27
CA ASP A 148 20.26 7.13 -11.41
C ASP A 148 20.67 7.72 -10.06
N SER A 149 20.79 9.05 -9.95
CA SER A 149 21.11 9.71 -8.68
C SER A 149 19.91 9.66 -7.73
N GLU A 150 18.70 9.88 -8.24
CA GLU A 150 17.46 9.71 -7.48
C GLU A 150 17.23 8.25 -7.08
N LEU A 151 17.59 7.29 -7.95
CA LEU A 151 17.55 5.87 -7.61
C LEU A 151 18.50 5.54 -6.45
N ARG A 152 19.77 5.94 -6.55
CA ARG A 152 20.76 5.72 -5.48
C ARG A 152 20.32 6.35 -4.17
N TYR A 153 19.70 7.53 -4.24
CA TYR A 153 19.20 8.19 -3.03
C TYR A 153 18.02 7.43 -2.41
N LEU A 154 17.11 6.88 -3.22
CA LEU A 154 16.06 5.99 -2.74
C LEU A 154 16.62 4.70 -2.12
N GLU A 155 17.59 4.07 -2.77
CA GLU A 155 18.27 2.88 -2.26
C GLU A 155 18.86 3.12 -0.87
N GLN A 156 19.53 4.27 -0.67
CA GLN A 156 20.07 4.67 0.62
C GLN A 156 18.97 4.79 1.69
N ARG A 157 17.87 5.51 1.39
CA ARG A 157 16.76 5.66 2.35
C ARG A 157 16.16 4.31 2.73
N VAL A 158 15.95 3.43 1.76
CA VAL A 158 15.37 2.12 1.99
C VAL A 158 16.31 1.20 2.77
N ALA A 159 17.63 1.31 2.58
CA ALA A 159 18.61 0.61 3.41
C ALA A 159 18.51 1.04 4.89
N VAL A 160 18.34 2.34 5.15
CA VAL A 160 18.12 2.86 6.51
C VAL A 160 16.82 2.31 7.11
N LEU A 161 15.71 2.33 6.37
CA LEU A 161 14.44 1.76 6.84
C LEU A 161 14.55 0.26 7.14
N LYS A 162 15.29 -0.51 6.32
CA LYS A 162 15.55 -1.94 6.59
C LYS A 162 16.37 -2.16 7.87
N ALA A 163 17.37 -1.30 8.14
CA ALA A 163 18.11 -1.36 9.40
C ALA A 163 17.20 -1.05 10.60
N MET A 164 16.39 0.02 10.51
CA MET A 164 15.38 0.36 11.53
C MET A 164 14.36 -0.77 11.74
N ALA A 165 14.01 -1.51 10.69
CA ALA A 165 13.12 -2.65 10.78
C ALA A 165 13.72 -3.79 11.61
N ALA A 166 15.03 -4.06 11.44
CA ALA A 166 15.75 -5.11 12.14
C ALA A 166 15.97 -4.80 13.63
N ASP A 167 16.20 -3.52 14.00
CA ASP A 167 16.50 -3.11 15.37
C ASP A 167 15.30 -3.21 16.34
N ARG A 168 14.07 -3.37 15.82
CA ARG A 168 12.82 -3.42 16.61
C ARG A 168 12.12 -4.79 16.58
N ASN A 169 12.85 -5.85 16.21
CA ASN A 169 12.36 -7.23 16.23
C ASN A 169 12.90 -8.02 17.42
#